data_AF-A0A382V971-F1
#
_entry.id   AF-A0A382V971-F1
#
_cell.length_a   1.000
_cell.length_b   1.000
_cell.length_c   1.000
_cell.angle_alpha   90.00
_cell.angle_beta   90.00
_cell.angle_gamma   90.00
#
_symmetry.space_group_name_H-M   'P 1'
#
loop_
_entity.id
_entity.type
_entity.pdbx_description
1 polymer ?
#
loop_
_entity_poly.entity_id
_entity_poly.type
_entity_poly.pdbx_seq_one_letter_code
_entity_poly.pdbx_strand_id
1 'polypeptide(L)'
;VPMVTVDSEVFWRGNNPAATGHSYIDSGRLVIDAMSAESRAELRQLPNEMEQSRWFRRRALEFIEADPGAFVRLTIRKLFYFWWFSPQTGVLYPRLWLYGYQGYYLLVLFLSGFGLWSIARQSRRMCAQHGALLIVAFLVGLSGLQSFYYVEGRHRWAIEPLIIVLAGGSVAGLSRAVTTRWCNRVAASNIC
;
A
#
# COMPACT_ATOMS: atom_id res chain seq x y z
N VAL A 1 -12.69 18.92 -13.29
CA VAL A 1 -12.93 17.49 -13.61
C VAL A 1 -13.75 16.93 -12.46
N PRO A 2 -15.01 16.50 -12.66
CA PRO A 2 -15.85 16.12 -11.52
C PRO A 2 -15.44 14.72 -11.03
N MET A 3 -15.46 14.51 -9.71
CA MET A 3 -14.79 13.38 -9.04
C MET A 3 -15.66 12.12 -8.85
N VAL A 4 -16.93 12.13 -9.27
CA VAL A 4 -17.93 11.11 -8.85
C VAL A 4 -17.84 9.81 -9.65
N THR A 5 -17.47 9.87 -10.93
CA THR A 5 -17.22 8.67 -11.76
C THR A 5 -15.92 7.97 -11.37
N VAL A 6 -14.92 8.74 -10.97
CA VAL A 6 -13.57 8.23 -10.68
C VAL A 6 -13.60 7.17 -9.58
N ASP A 7 -14.27 7.43 -8.45
CA ASP A 7 -14.34 6.47 -7.35
C ASP A 7 -14.95 5.12 -7.77
N SER A 8 -16.11 5.15 -8.43
CA SER A 8 -16.81 3.93 -8.85
C SER A 8 -16.09 3.19 -9.99
N GLU A 9 -15.43 3.91 -10.89
CA GLU A 9 -14.57 3.30 -11.92
C GLU A 9 -13.36 2.59 -11.28
N VAL A 10 -12.68 3.25 -10.33
CA VAL A 10 -11.52 2.69 -9.61
C VAL A 10 -11.96 1.45 -8.82
N PHE A 11 -13.16 1.48 -8.23
CA PHE A 11 -13.75 0.33 -7.55
C PHE A 11 -14.00 -0.82 -8.54
N TRP A 12 -14.63 -0.54 -9.68
CA TRP A 12 -14.89 -1.54 -10.71
C TRP A 12 -13.61 -2.12 -11.31
N ARG A 13 -12.57 -1.32 -11.57
CA ARG A 13 -11.25 -1.77 -12.04
C ARG A 13 -10.62 -2.81 -11.11
N GLY A 14 -10.85 -2.69 -9.80
CA GLY A 14 -10.40 -3.65 -8.80
C GLY A 14 -11.28 -4.89 -8.66
N ASN A 15 -12.50 -4.88 -9.20
CA ASN A 15 -13.56 -5.87 -8.95
C ASN A 15 -14.36 -6.14 -10.24
N ASN A 16 -13.71 -6.77 -11.21
CA ASN A 16 -14.35 -7.23 -12.45
C ASN A 16 -13.63 -8.50 -12.95
N PRO A 17 -14.20 -9.23 -13.94
CA PRO A 17 -13.61 -10.49 -14.43
C PRO A 17 -12.17 -10.38 -14.98
N ALA A 18 -11.76 -9.21 -15.47
CA ALA A 18 -10.40 -8.95 -15.98
C ALA A 18 -9.46 -8.35 -14.91
N ALA A 19 -9.92 -8.17 -13.66
CA ALA A 19 -9.13 -7.55 -12.61
C ALA A 19 -7.93 -8.42 -12.21
N THR A 20 -6.74 -7.82 -12.22
CA THR A 20 -5.49 -8.46 -11.79
C THR A 20 -5.11 -8.11 -10.34
N GLY A 21 -5.79 -7.11 -9.77
CA GLY A 21 -5.39 -6.41 -8.54
C GLY A 21 -4.58 -5.13 -8.79
N HIS A 22 -4.24 -4.85 -10.05
CA HIS A 22 -3.57 -3.64 -10.52
C HIS A 22 -4.43 -2.97 -11.61
N SER A 23 -4.15 -1.71 -11.93
CA SER A 23 -4.84 -1.00 -13.04
C SER A 23 -4.41 -1.50 -14.43
N TYR A 24 -3.30 -2.23 -14.51
CA TYR A 24 -2.72 -2.78 -15.72
C TYR A 24 -2.92 -4.30 -15.75
N ILE A 25 -3.16 -4.81 -16.96
CA ILE A 25 -3.09 -6.23 -17.26
C ILE A 25 -1.65 -6.57 -17.63
N ASP A 26 -1.08 -5.78 -18.55
CA ASP A 26 0.29 -5.87 -19.07
C ASP A 26 0.82 -4.46 -19.45
N SER A 27 1.97 -4.39 -20.13
CA SER A 27 2.62 -3.12 -20.51
C SER A 27 1.90 -2.25 -21.52
N GLY A 28 0.94 -2.81 -22.26
CA GLY A 28 0.18 -2.07 -23.26
C GLY A 28 -1.29 -1.90 -22.90
N ARG A 29 -1.79 -2.55 -21.84
CA ARG A 29 -3.23 -2.68 -21.61
C ARG A 29 -3.64 -2.38 -20.18
N LEU A 30 -4.60 -1.47 -20.03
CA LEU A 30 -5.29 -1.23 -18.77
C LEU A 30 -6.45 -2.21 -18.59
N VAL A 31 -6.87 -2.39 -17.34
CA VAL A 31 -8.06 -3.18 -17.02
C VAL A 31 -9.32 -2.58 -17.67
N ILE A 32 -9.41 -1.25 -17.77
CA ILE A 32 -10.54 -0.60 -18.44
C ILE A 32 -10.62 -0.96 -19.94
N ASP A 33 -9.48 -1.24 -20.57
CA ASP A 33 -9.43 -1.59 -21.99
C ASP A 33 -9.91 -3.02 -22.25
N ALA A 34 -10.02 -3.85 -21.22
CA ALA A 34 -10.56 -5.20 -21.30
C ALA A 34 -12.10 -5.23 -21.25
N MET A 35 -12.76 -4.08 -21.05
CA MET A 35 -14.22 -3.98 -21.12
C MET A 35 -14.73 -4.43 -22.50
N SER A 36 -15.83 -5.19 -22.56
CA SER A 36 -16.42 -5.62 -23.83
C SER A 36 -16.85 -4.43 -24.69
N ALA A 37 -16.93 -4.62 -26.02
CA ALA A 37 -17.38 -3.57 -26.93
C ALA A 37 -18.82 -3.12 -26.61
N GLU A 38 -19.68 -4.07 -26.23
CA GLU A 38 -21.05 -3.81 -25.79
C GLU A 38 -21.09 -2.95 -24.51
N SER A 39 -20.34 -3.32 -23.48
CA SER A 39 -20.28 -2.53 -22.24
C SER A 39 -19.72 -1.12 -22.45
N ARG A 40 -18.76 -0.96 -23.37
CA ARG A 40 -18.26 0.36 -23.78
C ARG A 40 -19.32 1.17 -24.51
N ALA A 41 -20.12 0.54 -25.36
CA ALA A 41 -21.22 1.19 -26.07
C ALA A 41 -22.31 1.64 -25.09
N GLU A 42 -22.72 0.77 -24.16
CA GLU A 42 -23.64 1.11 -23.06
C GLU A 42 -23.15 2.33 -22.28
N LEU A 43 -21.90 2.31 -21.79
CA LEU A 43 -21.33 3.38 -20.99
C LEU A 43 -21.32 4.74 -21.74
N ARG A 44 -21.03 4.72 -23.05
CA ARG A 44 -21.03 5.93 -23.90
C ARG A 44 -22.42 6.51 -24.14
N GLN A 45 -23.46 5.68 -24.09
CA GLN A 45 -24.84 6.12 -24.26
C GLN A 45 -25.41 6.78 -22.98
N LEU A 46 -24.73 6.63 -21.84
CA LEU A 46 -25.20 7.21 -20.58
C LEU A 46 -25.05 8.74 -20.60
N PRO A 47 -26.11 9.49 -20.25
CA PRO A 47 -26.20 10.92 -20.50
C PRO A 47 -25.35 11.78 -19.55
N ASN A 48 -24.94 11.24 -18.39
CA ASN A 48 -24.20 11.98 -17.38
C ASN A 48 -23.29 11.09 -16.52
N GLU A 49 -22.39 11.74 -15.78
CA GLU A 49 -21.41 11.09 -14.90
C GLU A 49 -22.05 10.30 -13.75
N MET A 50 -23.20 10.73 -13.23
CA MET A 50 -23.88 10.01 -12.15
C MET A 50 -24.37 8.64 -12.63
N GLU A 51 -24.93 8.56 -13.83
CA GLU A 51 -25.36 7.31 -14.45
C GLU A 51 -24.16 6.42 -14.78
N GLN A 52 -23.05 6.98 -15.28
CA GLN A 52 -21.81 6.23 -15.50
C GLN A 52 -21.25 5.65 -14.19
N SER A 53 -21.23 6.45 -13.12
CA SER A 53 -20.81 6.01 -11.78
C SER A 53 -21.67 4.86 -11.26
N ARG A 54 -23.01 4.98 -11.39
CA ARG A 54 -23.96 3.91 -11.04
C ARG A 54 -23.75 2.64 -11.86
N TRP A 55 -23.45 2.78 -13.15
CA TRP A 55 -23.17 1.66 -14.05
C TRP A 55 -21.93 0.88 -13.58
N PHE A 56 -20.83 1.58 -13.29
CA PHE A 56 -19.60 0.95 -12.78
C PHE A 56 -19.84 0.24 -11.45
N ARG A 57 -20.51 0.92 -10.50
CA ARG A 57 -20.80 0.36 -9.19
C ARG A 57 -21.66 -0.90 -9.30
N ARG A 58 -22.69 -0.88 -10.15
CA ARG A 58 -23.57 -2.03 -10.36
C ARG A 58 -22.80 -3.23 -10.91
N ARG A 59 -21.99 -3.03 -11.95
CA ARG A 59 -21.19 -4.13 -12.54
C ARG A 59 -20.14 -4.69 -11.59
N ALA A 60 -19.57 -3.86 -10.72
CA ALA A 60 -18.65 -4.31 -9.69
C ALA A 60 -19.37 -5.19 -8.65
N LEU A 61 -20.56 -4.79 -8.22
CA LEU A 61 -21.38 -5.57 -7.28
C LEU A 61 -21.87 -6.87 -7.92
N GLU A 62 -22.34 -6.86 -9.16
CA GLU A 62 -22.73 -8.07 -9.91
C GLU A 62 -21.57 -9.08 -9.98
N PHE A 63 -20.33 -8.62 -10.18
CA PHE A 63 -19.14 -9.49 -10.12
C PHE A 63 -18.93 -10.11 -8.73
N ILE A 64 -19.08 -9.32 -7.67
CA ILE A 64 -18.90 -9.78 -6.28
C ILE A 64 -20.00 -10.77 -5.90
N GLU A 65 -21.24 -10.53 -6.31
CA GLU A 65 -22.38 -11.40 -6.07
C GLU A 65 -22.26 -12.72 -6.86
N ALA A 66 -21.75 -12.66 -8.09
CA ALA A 66 -21.55 -13.85 -8.92
C ALA A 66 -20.43 -14.77 -8.41
N ASP A 67 -19.33 -14.21 -7.89
CA ASP A 67 -18.22 -14.99 -7.32
C ASP A 67 -17.57 -14.26 -6.11
N PRO A 68 -18.13 -14.40 -4.90
CA PRO A 68 -17.56 -13.79 -3.69
C PRO A 68 -16.18 -14.36 -3.35
N GLY A 69 -15.88 -15.61 -3.77
CA GLY A 69 -14.58 -16.23 -3.58
C GLY A 69 -13.49 -15.55 -4.41
N ALA A 70 -13.79 -15.21 -5.66
CA ALA A 70 -12.91 -14.41 -6.49
C ALA A 70 -12.67 -13.02 -5.90
N PHE A 71 -13.71 -12.37 -5.37
CA PHE A 71 -13.57 -11.09 -4.69
C PHE A 71 -12.61 -11.15 -3.49
N VAL A 72 -12.78 -12.14 -2.60
CA VAL A 72 -11.89 -12.32 -1.44
C VAL A 72 -10.46 -12.59 -1.89
N ARG A 73 -10.26 -13.48 -2.87
CA ARG A 73 -8.94 -13.78 -3.43
C ARG A 73 -8.27 -12.55 -4.05
N LEU A 74 -9.03 -11.74 -4.79
CA LEU A 74 -8.54 -10.49 -5.36
C LEU A 74 -8.19 -9.47 -4.26
N THR A 75 -9.01 -9.36 -3.22
CA THR A 75 -8.78 -8.45 -2.09
C THR A 75 -7.50 -8.82 -1.34
N ILE A 76 -7.28 -10.11 -1.04
CA ILE A 76 -6.04 -10.59 -0.41
C ILE A 76 -4.83 -10.34 -1.33
N ARG A 77 -4.97 -10.60 -2.63
CA ARG A 77 -3.91 -10.31 -3.62
C ARG A 77 -3.57 -8.83 -3.67
N LYS A 78 -4.57 -7.95 -3.63
CA LYS A 78 -4.39 -6.50 -3.61
C LYS A 78 -3.72 -6.02 -2.33
N LEU A 79 -4.09 -6.61 -1.18
CA LEU A 79 -3.42 -6.34 0.10
C LEU A 79 -1.96 -6.75 0.06
N PHE A 80 -1.66 -7.92 -0.51
CA PHE A 80 -0.29 -8.34 -0.76
C PHE A 80 0.43 -7.36 -1.70
N TYR A 81 -0.18 -6.96 -2.82
CA TYR A 81 0.37 -5.98 -3.74
C TYR A 81 0.46 -4.56 -3.17
N PHE A 82 -0.20 -4.26 -2.06
CA PHE A 82 -0.05 -2.98 -1.39
C PHE A 82 1.25 -2.92 -0.59
N TRP A 83 1.67 -4.03 0.00
CA TRP A 83 2.91 -4.13 0.77
C TRP A 83 4.08 -4.69 -0.05
N TRP A 84 3.81 -5.42 -1.12
CA TRP A 84 4.77 -6.14 -1.94
C TRP A 84 4.61 -5.86 -3.42
N PHE A 85 5.63 -6.10 -4.23
CA PHE A 85 5.61 -5.74 -5.65
C PHE A 85 4.62 -6.62 -6.45
N SER A 86 3.76 -5.99 -7.24
CA SER A 86 2.93 -6.67 -8.24
C SER A 86 3.76 -7.01 -9.48
N PRO A 87 3.38 -8.01 -10.29
CA PRO A 87 4.02 -8.29 -11.58
C PRO A 87 4.01 -7.08 -12.52
N GLN A 88 3.03 -6.19 -12.37
CA GLN A 88 2.86 -4.98 -13.17
C GLN A 88 3.59 -3.76 -12.60
N THR A 89 4.31 -3.90 -11.48
CA THR A 89 5.04 -2.78 -10.87
C THR A 89 6.18 -2.35 -11.77
N GLY A 90 6.28 -1.04 -12.04
CA GLY A 90 7.38 -0.48 -12.83
C GLY A 90 7.29 -0.76 -14.33
N VAL A 91 6.16 -1.27 -14.83
CA VAL A 91 5.96 -1.61 -16.23
C VAL A 91 6.14 -0.43 -17.20
N LEU A 92 5.90 0.80 -16.74
CA LEU A 92 6.13 2.03 -17.51
C LEU A 92 7.53 2.64 -17.32
N TYR A 93 8.40 2.00 -16.53
CA TYR A 93 9.68 2.58 -16.12
C TYR A 93 10.86 1.65 -16.47
N PRO A 94 12.09 2.19 -16.63
CA PRO A 94 13.28 1.38 -16.79
C PRO A 94 13.47 0.42 -15.60
N ARG A 95 13.88 -0.83 -15.87
CA ARG A 95 14.08 -1.86 -14.84
C ARG A 95 15.06 -1.43 -13.74
N LEU A 96 16.06 -0.63 -14.08
CA LEU A 96 17.03 -0.11 -13.12
C LEU A 96 16.38 0.74 -12.02
N TRP A 97 15.40 1.57 -12.39
CA TRP A 97 14.67 2.42 -11.44
C TRP A 97 13.79 1.58 -10.53
N LEU A 98 13.17 0.54 -11.08
CA LEU A 98 12.42 -0.45 -10.30
C LEU A 98 13.31 -1.12 -9.26
N TYR A 99 14.48 -1.65 -9.65
CA TYR A 99 15.40 -2.30 -8.71
C TYR A 99 15.92 -1.35 -7.64
N GLY A 100 16.25 -0.10 -8.01
CA GLY A 100 16.66 0.93 -7.06
C GLY A 100 15.57 1.22 -6.02
N TYR A 101 14.32 1.41 -6.47
CA TYR A 101 13.18 1.61 -5.58
C TYR A 101 12.90 0.39 -4.70
N GLN A 102 12.98 -0.84 -5.24
CA GLN A 102 12.81 -2.07 -4.48
C GLN A 102 13.85 -2.18 -3.35
N GLY A 103 15.13 -1.91 -3.65
CA GLY A 103 16.19 -1.91 -2.65
C GLY A 103 15.97 -0.87 -1.56
N TYR A 104 15.63 0.36 -1.94
CA TYR A 104 15.27 1.43 -1.00
C TYR A 104 14.09 1.04 -0.10
N TYR A 105 13.00 0.54 -0.69
CA TYR A 105 11.78 0.22 0.04
C TYR A 105 12.00 -0.95 1.02
N LEU A 106 12.73 -1.98 0.60
CA LEU A 106 13.09 -3.12 1.47
C LEU A 106 13.98 -2.66 2.64
N LEU A 107 14.94 -1.78 2.40
CA LEU A 107 15.78 -1.21 3.45
C LEU A 107 14.93 -0.41 4.46
N VAL A 108 14.03 0.43 3.96
CA VAL A 108 13.11 1.21 4.81
C VAL A 108 12.24 0.27 5.64
N LEU A 109 11.59 -0.72 5.04
CA LEU A 109 10.78 -1.71 5.76
C LEU A 109 11.58 -2.45 6.85
N PHE A 110 12.82 -2.87 6.53
CA PHE A 110 13.70 -3.52 7.48
C PHE A 110 14.02 -2.61 8.68
N LEU A 111 14.40 -1.36 8.43
CA LEU A 111 14.69 -0.39 9.50
C LEU A 111 13.45 -0.04 10.33
N SER A 112 12.28 0.07 9.70
CA SER A 112 11.01 0.31 10.41
C SER A 112 10.62 -0.87 11.30
N GLY A 113 10.81 -2.11 10.83
CA GLY A 113 10.60 -3.31 11.65
C GLY A 113 11.51 -3.33 12.88
N PHE A 114 12.79 -2.99 12.70
CA PHE A 114 13.73 -2.88 13.82
C PHE A 114 13.40 -1.72 14.77
N GLY A 115 12.97 -0.57 14.24
CA GLY A 115 12.50 0.56 15.04
C GLY A 115 11.28 0.20 15.89
N LEU A 116 10.29 -0.48 15.30
CA LEU A 116 9.11 -0.96 16.00
C LEU A 116 9.47 -1.97 17.10
N TRP A 117 10.35 -2.93 16.80
CA TRP A 117 10.87 -3.89 17.77
C TRP A 117 11.60 -3.21 18.94
N SER A 118 12.45 -2.21 18.66
CA SER A 118 13.15 -1.43 19.68
C SER A 118 12.18 -0.66 20.58
N ILE A 119 11.13 -0.07 20.02
CA ILE A 119 10.07 0.63 20.77
C ILE A 119 9.29 -0.37 21.64
N ALA A 120 8.94 -1.53 21.09
CA ALA A 120 8.19 -2.56 21.80
C ALA A 120 8.95 -3.11 23.03
N ARG A 121 10.28 -3.28 22.95
CA ARG A 121 11.09 -3.76 24.09
C ARG A 121 11.27 -2.74 25.22
N GLN A 122 10.97 -1.47 24.99
CA GLN A 122 11.20 -0.41 25.99
C GLN A 122 9.94 -0.16 26.83
N SER A 123 9.80 -0.93 27.92
CA SER A 123 8.65 -0.89 28.83
C SER A 123 8.35 0.48 29.48
N ARG A 124 9.28 1.45 29.46
CA ARG A 124 9.11 2.78 30.08
C ARG A 124 8.66 3.88 29.11
N ARG A 125 8.35 3.56 27.86
CA ARG A 125 8.02 4.56 26.82
C ARG A 125 6.61 4.40 26.28
N MET A 126 5.62 4.50 27.16
CA MET A 126 4.21 4.36 26.79
C MET A 126 3.84 5.32 25.64
N CYS A 127 4.24 6.59 25.65
CA CYS A 127 3.92 7.52 24.55
C CYS A 127 4.46 7.06 23.19
N ALA A 128 5.67 6.52 23.14
CA ALA A 128 6.26 6.02 21.89
C ALA A 128 5.56 4.75 21.39
N GLN A 129 5.15 3.88 22.31
CA GLN A 129 4.38 2.67 21.98
C GLN A 129 3.00 3.02 21.42
N HIS A 130 2.28 3.97 22.04
CA HIS A 130 0.99 4.44 21.54
C HIS A 130 1.12 5.12 20.18
N GLY A 131 2.13 5.98 19.99
CA GLY A 131 2.41 6.60 18.69
C GLY A 131 2.69 5.57 17.60
N ALA A 132 3.53 4.58 17.89
CA ALA A 132 3.80 3.48 16.95
C ALA A 132 2.55 2.65 16.65
N LEU A 133 1.71 2.37 17.66
CA LEU A 133 0.44 1.67 17.49
C LEU A 133 -0.53 2.43 16.59
N LEU A 134 -0.65 3.75 16.77
CA LEU A 134 -1.50 4.60 15.93
C LEU A 134 -1.02 4.62 14.48
N ILE A 135 0.29 4.70 14.26
CA ILE A 135 0.87 4.60 12.91
C ILE A 135 0.54 3.23 12.31
N VAL A 136 0.80 2.14 13.03
CA VAL A 136 0.51 0.77 12.54
C VAL A 136 -0.98 0.59 12.24
N ALA A 137 -1.87 1.07 13.11
CA ALA A 137 -3.31 1.02 12.91
C ALA A 137 -3.74 1.80 11.65
N PHE A 138 -3.17 2.99 11.44
CA PHE A 138 -3.40 3.78 10.23
C PHE A 138 -2.90 3.06 8.97
N LEU A 139 -1.70 2.49 9.01
CA LEU A 139 -1.12 1.72 7.90
C LEU A 139 -1.99 0.52 7.53
N VAL A 140 -2.44 -0.25 8.52
CA VAL A 140 -3.34 -1.40 8.32
C VAL A 140 -4.68 -0.94 7.76
N GLY A 141 -5.30 0.07 8.37
CA GLY A 141 -6.59 0.61 7.94
C GLY A 141 -6.57 1.12 6.50
N LEU A 142 -5.56 1.91 6.14
CA LEU A 142 -5.41 2.41 4.78
C LEU A 142 -5.12 1.29 3.78
N SER A 143 -4.25 0.33 4.14
CA SER A 143 -3.96 -0.81 3.25
C SER A 143 -5.20 -1.67 3.02
N GLY A 144 -6.01 -1.90 4.05
CA GLY A 144 -7.28 -2.63 3.94
C GLY A 144 -8.29 -1.90 3.06
N LEU A 145 -8.48 -0.60 3.31
CA LEU A 145 -9.37 0.24 2.51
C LEU A 145 -8.97 0.22 1.03
N GLN A 146 -7.68 0.43 0.74
CA GLN A 146 -7.19 0.49 -0.63
C GLN A 146 -7.27 -0.87 -1.34
N SER A 147 -7.21 -1.96 -0.59
CA SER A 147 -7.33 -3.32 -1.13
C SER A 147 -8.72 -3.63 -1.68
N PHE A 148 -9.76 -2.86 -1.33
CA PHE A 148 -11.07 -2.99 -1.95
C PHE A 148 -11.09 -2.44 -3.38
N TYR A 149 -10.25 -1.46 -3.70
CA TYR A 149 -10.14 -0.83 -5.02
C TYR A 149 -9.11 -1.55 -5.89
N TYR A 150 -8.36 -0.87 -6.75
CA TYR A 150 -7.12 -1.40 -7.33
C TYR A 150 -5.90 -0.79 -6.62
N VAL A 151 -4.77 -1.47 -6.68
CA VAL A 151 -3.53 -1.03 -6.03
C VAL A 151 -2.46 -0.73 -7.07
N GLU A 152 -1.67 0.31 -6.81
CA GLU A 152 -0.49 0.70 -7.60
C GLU A 152 0.55 1.31 -6.65
N GLY A 153 1.81 1.38 -7.10
CA GLY A 153 2.91 1.94 -6.32
C GLY A 153 2.64 3.34 -5.75
N ARG A 154 1.98 4.22 -6.51
CA ARG A 154 1.66 5.59 -6.04
C ARG A 154 0.76 5.64 -4.80
N HIS A 155 -0.05 4.61 -4.56
CA HIS A 155 -0.88 4.55 -3.35
C HIS A 155 -0.05 4.31 -2.09
N ARG A 156 1.18 3.78 -2.23
CA ARG A 156 2.11 3.64 -1.11
C ARG A 156 2.80 4.93 -0.74
N TRP A 157 2.90 5.90 -1.65
CA TRP A 157 3.54 7.19 -1.36
C TRP A 157 2.88 7.93 -0.20
N ALA A 158 1.58 7.68 0.05
CA ALA A 158 0.87 8.22 1.20
C ALA A 158 1.37 7.69 2.55
N ILE A 159 1.95 6.49 2.59
CA ILE A 159 2.40 5.82 3.82
C ILE A 159 3.90 5.74 3.98
N GLU A 160 4.66 5.87 2.90
CA GLU A 160 6.12 5.83 2.93
C GLU A 160 6.72 6.80 3.98
N PRO A 161 6.29 8.06 4.09
CA PRO A 161 6.79 8.97 5.13
C PRO A 161 6.57 8.44 6.55
N LEU A 162 5.43 7.80 6.82
CA LEU A 162 5.11 7.24 8.13
C LEU A 162 5.97 6.01 8.45
N ILE A 163 6.24 5.17 7.44
CA ILE A 163 7.15 4.04 7.57
C ILE A 163 8.57 4.55 7.87
N ILE A 164 9.02 5.62 7.19
CA ILE A 164 10.33 6.24 7.45
C ILE A 164 10.41 6.82 8.88
N VAL A 165 9.33 7.40 9.41
CA VAL A 165 9.28 7.85 10.82
C VAL A 165 9.54 6.68 11.77
N LEU A 166 8.92 5.51 11.52
CA LEU A 166 9.19 4.30 12.29
C LEU A 166 10.65 3.82 12.13
N ALA A 167 11.22 3.95 10.93
CA ALA A 167 12.63 3.67 10.69
C ALA A 167 13.54 4.59 11.51
N GLY A 168 13.21 5.87 11.68
CA GLY A 168 13.98 6.79 12.54
C GLY A 168 14.10 6.32 14.00
N GLY A 169 13.11 5.58 14.50
CA GLY A 169 13.16 4.93 15.82
C GLY A 169 14.33 3.95 15.98
N SER A 170 14.76 3.29 14.89
CA SER A 170 15.94 2.40 14.88
C SER A 170 17.23 3.18 15.15
N VAL A 171 17.42 4.30 14.46
CA VAL A 171 18.63 5.15 14.54
C VAL A 171 18.75 5.77 15.94
N ALA A 172 17.63 6.23 16.52
CA ALA A 172 17.58 6.74 17.88
C ALA A 172 17.83 5.66 18.95
N GLY A 173 17.44 4.41 18.68
CA GLY A 173 17.74 3.27 19.55
C GLY A 173 19.22 2.89 19.51
N LEU A 174 19.79 2.80 18.31
CA LEU A 174 21.20 2.48 18.05
C LEU A 174 22.15 3.53 18.63
N SER A 175 21.90 4.82 18.37
CA SER A 175 22.73 5.90 18.89
C SER A 175 22.81 5.87 20.42
N ARG A 176 21.66 5.70 21.09
CA ARG A 176 21.60 5.58 22.55
C ARG A 176 22.31 4.34 23.07
N ALA A 177 22.16 3.18 22.43
CA ALA A 177 22.85 1.96 22.83
C ALA A 177 24.38 2.09 22.73
N VAL A 178 24.87 2.78 21.70
CA VAL A 178 26.30 3.09 21.53
C VAL A 178 26.77 4.06 22.62
N THR A 179 26.03 5.15 22.88
CA THR A 179 26.41 6.12 23.92
C THR A 179 26.42 5.49 25.32
N THR A 180 25.42 4.68 25.68
CA THR A 180 25.37 4.02 27.00
C THR A 180 26.52 3.02 27.16
N ARG A 181 26.83 2.22 26.13
CA ARG A 181 27.98 1.29 26.18
C ARG A 181 29.31 2.03 26.30
N TRP A 182 29.44 3.17 25.62
CA TRP A 182 30.65 3.98 25.66
C TRP A 182 30.85 4.64 27.04
N CYS A 183 29.82 5.27 27.62
CA CYS A 183 29.89 5.79 28.99
C CYS A 183 30.22 4.70 30.02
N ASN A 184 29.63 3.51 29.90
CA ASN A 184 29.94 2.40 30.81
C ASN A 184 31.40 1.92 30.69
N ARG A 185 31.98 1.92 29.49
CA ARG A 185 33.40 1.60 29.29
C ARG A 185 34.33 2.66 29.88
N VAL A 186 34.02 3.94 29.68
CA VAL A 186 34.81 5.05 30.23
C VAL A 186 34.74 5.10 31.75
N ALA A 187 33.56 4.84 32.33
CA ALA A 187 33.40 4.72 33.78
C ALA A 187 34.21 3.53 34.33
N ALA A 188 34.22 2.38 33.65
CA ALA A 188 35.00 1.23 34.05
C ALA A 188 36.53 1.47 33.97
N SER A 189 36.99 2.26 33.00
CA SER A 189 38.43 2.58 32.87
C SER A 189 38.93 3.63 33.87
N ASN A 190 38.07 4.47 34.43
CA ASN A 190 38.44 5.49 35.43
C ASN A 190 38.45 4.96 36.88
N ILE A 191 38.09 3.70 37.08
CA ILE A 191 38.04 3.03 38.40
C ILE A 191 39.27 2.11 38.60
N CYS A 192 40.13 1.97 37.59
CA CYS A 192 41.44 1.29 37.68
C CYS A 192 42.56 2.33 37.77
#